data_AF-A0A520JS69-F1
#
_entry.id   AF-A0A520JS69-F1
#
_cell.length_a   1.000
_cell.length_b   1.000
_cell.length_c   1.000
_cell.angle_alpha   90.00
_cell.angle_beta   90.00
_cell.angle_gamma   90.00
#
_symmetry.space_group_name_H-M   'P 1'
#
loop_
_entity.id
_entity.type
_entity.pdbx_description
1 polymer ?
#
loop_
_entity_poly.entity_id
_entity_poly.type
_entity_poly.pdbx_seq_one_letter_code
_entity_poly.pdbx_strand_id
1 'polypeptide(L)'
;MAVRSGAAGSEWVLATMSLTGDASAQTYNSIDADLPTGGEANRKPTSALIANGLVLVSLTATEATGNALSNNLHSHGAKDPADHGLTTLAPITLATAVAGTVIGEETVLRVTLPNRTATPAIQTKLTIMNGDGCQVQPARFGDKHVSLFLGETRKVTVRHPTTRAKATRMTLGGWNVTPTMEKER
;
A
#
# COMPACT_ATOMS: atom_id res chain seq x y z
N MET A 1 18.66 32.68 14.11
CA MET A 1 18.69 32.02 12.79
C MET A 1 18.29 30.57 12.99
N ALA A 2 17.00 30.27 12.83
CA ALA A 2 16.48 28.91 12.76
C ALA A 2 15.43 28.93 11.63
N VAL A 3 15.83 28.40 10.49
CA VAL A 3 14.94 28.19 9.34
C VAL A 3 13.97 27.09 9.76
N ARG A 4 12.73 27.46 10.11
CA ARG A 4 11.62 26.51 10.16
C ARG A 4 11.11 26.36 8.74
N SER A 5 11.52 25.30 8.05
CA SER A 5 10.85 24.88 6.82
C SER A 5 9.57 24.15 7.23
N GLY A 6 8.47 24.90 7.41
CA GLY A 6 7.15 24.31 7.42
C GLY A 6 6.89 23.66 6.07
N ALA A 7 6.46 22.40 6.07
CA ALA A 7 6.05 21.71 4.84
C ALA A 7 4.66 22.22 4.41
N ALA A 8 4.60 23.49 4.00
CA ALA A 8 3.42 24.03 3.35
C ALA A 8 3.23 23.35 1.98
N GLY A 9 2.04 22.80 1.72
CA GLY A 9 1.64 22.36 0.39
C GLY A 9 1.48 20.85 0.15
N SER A 10 0.90 20.09 1.08
CA SER A 10 0.55 18.68 0.78
C SER A 10 -0.82 18.57 0.13
N GLU A 11 -0.88 18.00 -1.08
CA GLU A 11 -2.12 17.69 -1.82
C GLU A 11 -2.64 16.31 -1.42
N TRP A 12 -3.97 16.16 -1.34
CA TRP A 12 -4.60 14.91 -0.94
C TRP A 12 -5.56 14.43 -2.02
N VAL A 13 -5.45 13.15 -2.39
CA VAL A 13 -6.34 12.51 -3.36
C VAL A 13 -7.12 11.42 -2.64
N LEU A 14 -8.45 11.56 -2.66
CA LEU A 14 -9.37 10.49 -2.32
C LEU A 14 -9.83 9.83 -3.62
N ALA A 15 -9.52 8.55 -3.77
CA ALA A 15 -10.12 7.72 -4.79
C ALA A 15 -11.07 6.72 -4.14
N THR A 16 -12.28 6.65 -4.63
CA THR A 16 -13.27 5.66 -4.22
C THR A 16 -13.58 4.75 -5.39
N MET A 17 -13.54 3.45 -5.16
CA MET A 17 -13.85 2.44 -6.16
C MET A 17 -14.91 1.50 -5.61
N SER A 18 -16.01 1.34 -6.35
CA SER A 18 -16.93 0.23 -6.16
C SER A 18 -16.30 -1.06 -6.67
N LEU A 19 -16.53 -2.17 -5.99
CA LEU A 19 -16.13 -3.50 -6.48
C LEU A 19 -16.85 -3.90 -7.79
N THR A 20 -17.91 -3.19 -8.17
CA THR A 20 -18.60 -3.35 -9.46
C THR A 20 -17.95 -2.59 -10.61
N GLY A 21 -16.85 -1.87 -10.36
CA GLY A 21 -16.05 -1.19 -11.39
C GLY A 21 -16.28 0.32 -11.53
N ASP A 22 -17.24 0.88 -10.80
CA ASP A 22 -17.43 2.34 -10.77
C ASP A 22 -16.33 2.99 -9.91
N ALA A 23 -15.42 3.72 -10.54
CA ALA A 23 -14.39 4.48 -9.86
C ALA A 23 -14.68 5.99 -9.96
N SER A 24 -14.52 6.70 -8.84
CA SER A 24 -14.51 8.15 -8.80
C SER A 24 -13.30 8.63 -8.01
N ALA A 25 -12.57 9.59 -8.56
CA ALA A 25 -11.48 10.25 -7.88
C ALA A 25 -11.84 11.70 -7.58
N GLN A 26 -11.42 12.17 -6.42
CA GLN A 26 -11.54 13.55 -6.00
C GLN A 26 -10.23 14.02 -5.38
N THR A 27 -9.74 15.14 -5.88
CA THR A 27 -8.60 15.85 -5.29
C THR A 27 -9.12 16.90 -4.31
N TYR A 28 -8.46 17.01 -3.17
CA TYR A 28 -8.65 18.08 -2.21
C TYR A 28 -7.48 19.06 -2.27
N ASN A 29 -7.78 20.34 -2.05
CA ASN A 29 -6.77 21.39 -1.97
C ASN A 29 -5.75 21.09 -0.87
N SER A 30 -4.60 21.76 -0.96
CA SER A 30 -3.52 21.61 -0.01
C SER A 30 -3.99 21.83 1.43
N ILE A 31 -3.68 20.90 2.31
CA ILE A 31 -3.92 21.04 3.75
C ILE A 31 -2.59 21.37 4.41
N ASP A 32 -2.60 22.39 5.27
CA ASP A 32 -1.45 22.68 6.13
C ASP A 32 -1.43 21.67 7.27
N ALA A 33 -0.44 20.78 7.25
CA ALA A 33 -0.32 19.69 8.21
C ALA A 33 0.37 20.11 9.51
N ASP A 34 0.70 21.40 9.69
CA ASP A 34 1.33 21.97 10.90
C ASP A 34 0.44 21.96 12.17
N LEU A 35 -0.56 21.07 12.24
CA LEU A 35 -1.47 20.96 13.36
C LEU A 35 -0.95 19.94 14.41
N PRO A 36 -0.56 20.36 15.62
CA PRO A 36 -0.17 19.44 16.70
C PRO A 36 -1.32 18.54 17.19
N THR A 37 -2.55 18.75 16.71
CA THR A 37 -3.78 18.08 17.15
C THR A 37 -4.52 17.34 16.04
N GLY A 38 -3.95 17.23 14.83
CA GLY A 38 -4.66 16.71 13.66
C GLY A 38 -5.66 17.71 13.12
N GLY A 39 -5.75 17.83 11.79
CA GLY A 39 -6.75 18.62 11.10
C GLY A 39 -7.81 17.72 10.48
N GLU A 40 -9.09 18.07 10.65
CA GLU A 40 -10.15 17.50 9.85
C GLU A 40 -10.14 18.14 8.46
N ALA A 41 -9.87 17.33 7.45
CA ALA A 41 -9.45 17.84 6.16
C ALA A 41 -10.43 17.44 5.05
N ASN A 42 -11.73 17.63 5.30
CA ASN A 42 -12.88 17.42 4.41
C ASN A 42 -13.68 16.11 4.62
N ARG A 43 -15.01 16.27 4.70
CA ARG A 43 -16.01 15.21 4.54
C ARG A 43 -16.70 15.42 3.19
N LYS A 44 -16.43 14.56 2.20
CA LYS A 44 -17.48 14.23 1.23
C LYS A 44 -18.27 13.04 1.75
N PRO A 45 -19.60 13.11 1.78
CA PRO A 45 -20.41 11.95 2.10
C PRO A 45 -20.20 10.88 1.01
N THR A 46 -19.60 9.76 1.39
CA THR A 46 -19.51 8.53 0.57
C THR A 46 -20.83 7.76 0.55
N SER A 47 -21.86 8.26 1.22
CA SER A 47 -23.18 7.61 1.39
C SER A 47 -23.83 7.19 0.08
N ALA A 48 -23.68 7.98 -0.98
CA ALA A 48 -24.22 7.64 -2.30
C ALA A 48 -23.46 6.50 -2.99
N LEU A 49 -22.16 6.33 -2.71
CA LEU A 49 -21.34 5.25 -3.28
C LEU A 49 -21.57 3.94 -2.53
N ILE A 50 -21.62 4.00 -1.19
CA ILE A 50 -21.82 2.81 -0.34
C ILE A 50 -23.23 2.24 -0.47
N ALA A 51 -24.22 3.05 -0.89
CA ALA A 51 -25.58 2.59 -1.15
C ALA A 51 -25.65 1.41 -2.15
N ASN A 52 -24.63 1.28 -3.02
CA ASN A 52 -24.55 0.24 -4.05
C ASN A 52 -23.71 -0.98 -3.63
N GLY A 53 -23.30 -1.09 -2.36
CA GLY A 53 -22.57 -2.25 -1.84
C GLY A 53 -21.23 -1.90 -1.20
N LEU A 54 -20.25 -2.80 -1.33
CA LEU A 54 -18.92 -2.60 -0.77
C LEU A 54 -18.11 -1.61 -1.61
N VAL A 55 -17.59 -0.58 -0.95
CA VAL A 55 -16.70 0.42 -1.54
C VAL A 55 -15.31 0.29 -0.93
N LEU A 56 -14.30 0.40 -1.79
CA LEU A 56 -12.91 0.59 -1.43
C LEU A 56 -12.57 2.09 -1.50
N VAL A 57 -12.02 2.62 -0.41
CA VAL A 57 -11.68 4.03 -0.23
C VAL A 57 -10.16 4.12 -0.10
N SER A 58 -9.51 4.60 -1.15
CA SER A 58 -8.08 4.87 -1.20
C SER A 58 -7.81 6.33 -0.88
N LEU A 59 -7.01 6.58 0.15
CA LEU A 59 -6.58 7.90 0.57
C LEU A 59 -5.07 8.02 0.33
N THR A 60 -4.67 8.89 -0.59
CA THR A 60 -3.26 9.19 -0.84
C THR A 60 -2.94 10.62 -0.42
N ALA A 61 -1.89 10.77 0.38
CA ALA A 61 -1.28 12.06 0.66
C ALA A 61 -0.04 12.21 -0.20
N THR A 62 0.15 13.36 -0.82
CA THR A 62 1.37 13.70 -1.56
C THR A 62 1.96 15.00 -1.05
N GLU A 63 3.28 15.09 -0.99
CA GLU A 63 3.95 16.37 -0.79
C GLU A 63 3.84 17.24 -2.06
N ALA A 64 4.18 18.52 -1.95
CA ALA A 64 4.08 19.49 -3.04
C ALA A 64 4.85 19.08 -4.32
N THR A 65 5.89 18.28 -4.20
CA THR A 65 6.69 17.78 -5.34
C THR A 65 6.02 16.60 -6.07
N GLY A 66 4.89 16.10 -5.55
CA GLY A 66 4.16 14.95 -6.07
C GLY A 66 4.55 13.60 -5.47
N ASN A 67 5.51 13.55 -4.53
CA ASN A 67 5.86 12.29 -3.88
C ASN A 67 4.78 11.87 -2.88
N ALA A 68 4.36 10.60 -2.94
CA ALA A 68 3.42 10.04 -1.98
C ALA A 68 4.03 9.98 -0.57
N LEU A 69 3.38 10.63 0.39
CA LEU A 69 3.69 10.62 1.82
C LEU A 69 2.95 9.49 2.55
N SER A 70 1.72 9.19 2.12
CA SER A 70 0.93 8.09 2.66
C SER A 70 -0.04 7.51 1.64
N ASN A 71 -0.40 6.25 1.81
CA ASN A 71 -1.48 5.59 1.09
C ASN A 71 -2.21 4.67 2.07
N ASN A 72 -3.52 4.89 2.24
CA ASN A 72 -4.37 4.11 3.13
C ASN A 72 -5.56 3.57 2.35
N LEU A 73 -5.91 2.32 2.61
CA LEU A 73 -7.09 1.68 2.04
C LEU A 73 -8.07 1.34 3.15
N HIS A 74 -9.32 1.76 2.98
CA HIS A 74 -10.44 1.39 3.82
C HIS A 74 -11.51 0.69 2.99
N SER A 75 -12.14 -0.32 3.55
CA SER A 75 -13.33 -0.96 2.98
C SER A 75 -14.56 -0.51 3.78
N HIS A 76 -15.66 -0.23 3.08
CA HIS A 76 -16.90 0.17 3.72
C HIS A 76 -18.12 -0.36 2.95
N GLY A 77 -18.93 -1.18 3.60
CA GLY A 77 -20.26 -1.56 3.12
C GLY A 77 -21.35 -0.60 3.60
N ALA A 78 -22.49 -0.56 2.91
CA ALA A 78 -23.67 0.17 3.42
C ALA A 78 -24.28 -0.42 4.71
N LYS A 79 -24.08 -1.72 4.94
CA LYS A 79 -24.58 -2.52 6.08
C LYS A 79 -23.62 -3.69 6.33
N ASP A 80 -23.59 -4.27 7.53
CA ASP A 80 -22.68 -5.36 7.92
C ASP A 80 -22.51 -6.49 6.88
N PRO A 81 -23.58 -6.99 6.20
CA PRO A 81 -23.40 -8.04 5.19
C PRO A 81 -22.52 -7.62 3.99
N ALA A 82 -22.48 -6.33 3.68
CA ALA A 82 -21.71 -5.79 2.56
C ALA A 82 -20.20 -5.77 2.84
N ASP A 83 -19.75 -5.76 4.10
CA ASP A 83 -18.32 -5.87 4.43
C ASP A 83 -17.73 -7.24 4.04
N HIS A 84 -18.57 -8.27 3.94
CA HIS A 84 -18.17 -9.57 3.37
C HIS A 84 -17.94 -9.53 1.86
N GLY A 85 -18.22 -8.44 1.16
CA GLY A 85 -17.99 -8.32 -0.29
C GLY A 85 -16.53 -8.57 -0.69
N LEU A 86 -15.56 -8.37 0.22
CA LEU A 86 -14.16 -8.72 -0.05
C LEU A 86 -13.99 -10.22 -0.31
N THR A 87 -14.83 -11.09 0.25
CA THR A 87 -14.76 -12.55 0.07
C THR A 87 -15.10 -13.00 -1.35
N THR A 88 -15.74 -12.14 -2.16
CA THR A 88 -16.08 -12.45 -3.54
C THR A 88 -15.00 -12.03 -4.53
N LEU A 89 -13.90 -11.43 -4.07
CA LEU A 89 -12.79 -11.05 -4.93
C LEU A 89 -12.13 -12.30 -5.52
N ALA A 90 -11.96 -12.30 -6.84
CA ALA A 90 -11.17 -13.31 -7.51
C ALA A 90 -9.73 -13.32 -6.97
N PRO A 91 -9.09 -14.50 -6.87
CA PRO A 91 -7.66 -14.57 -6.57
C PRO A 91 -6.84 -13.87 -7.66
N ILE A 92 -5.78 -13.17 -7.26
CA ILE A 92 -4.81 -12.53 -8.15
C ILE A 92 -3.39 -13.03 -7.84
N THR A 93 -2.57 -13.15 -8.87
CA THR A 93 -1.11 -13.29 -8.72
C THR A 93 -0.45 -12.00 -9.16
N LEU A 94 0.34 -11.37 -8.29
CA LEU A 94 1.06 -10.14 -8.63
C LEU A 94 2.39 -10.47 -9.31
N ALA A 95 2.65 -9.81 -10.44
CA ALA A 95 4.00 -9.77 -10.98
C ALA A 95 4.91 -9.04 -9.99
N THR A 96 6.11 -9.57 -9.78
CA THR A 96 7.03 -9.04 -8.76
C THR A 96 8.45 -9.00 -9.30
N ALA A 97 9.15 -7.91 -9.02
CA ALA A 97 10.58 -7.80 -9.22
C ALA A 97 11.26 -7.45 -7.90
N VAL A 98 12.32 -8.19 -7.55
CA VAL A 98 13.13 -7.97 -6.36
C VAL A 98 14.58 -7.82 -6.79
N ALA A 99 15.20 -6.70 -6.42
CA ALA A 99 16.63 -6.46 -6.60
C ALA A 99 17.27 -6.17 -5.25
N GLY A 100 18.37 -6.84 -4.93
CA GLY A 100 19.07 -6.67 -3.67
C GLY A 100 20.46 -6.06 -3.80
N THR A 101 20.90 -5.38 -2.74
CA THR A 101 22.26 -4.86 -2.63
C THR A 101 22.68 -4.81 -1.16
N VAL A 102 23.95 -5.08 -0.88
CA VAL A 102 24.52 -4.93 0.46
C VAL A 102 25.02 -3.50 0.63
N ILE A 103 24.54 -2.82 1.67
CA ILE A 103 24.97 -1.46 2.05
C ILE A 103 25.39 -1.51 3.52
N GLY A 104 26.70 -1.48 3.76
CA GLY A 104 27.25 -1.68 5.10
C GLY A 104 26.91 -3.07 5.63
N GLU A 105 26.30 -3.12 6.82
CA GLU A 105 25.90 -4.38 7.48
C GLU A 105 24.50 -4.86 7.08
N GLU A 106 23.81 -4.13 6.19
CA GLU A 106 22.45 -4.43 5.79
C GLU A 106 22.35 -4.90 4.35
N THR A 107 21.42 -5.83 4.11
CA THR A 107 20.90 -6.10 2.78
C THR A 107 19.68 -5.21 2.57
N VAL A 108 19.68 -4.49 1.44
CA VAL A 108 18.62 -3.58 1.02
C VAL A 108 17.96 -4.14 -0.23
N LEU A 109 16.69 -4.51 -0.11
CA LEU A 109 15.89 -5.03 -1.21
C LEU A 109 14.98 -3.92 -1.75
N ARG A 110 14.96 -3.77 -3.07
CA ARG A 110 14.00 -2.95 -3.82
C ARG A 110 12.99 -3.87 -4.49
N VAL A 111 11.74 -3.75 -4.06
CA VAL A 111 10.62 -4.59 -4.51
C VAL A 111 9.70 -3.74 -5.37
N THR A 112 9.35 -4.21 -6.57
CA THR A 112 8.38 -3.55 -7.46
C THR A 112 7.18 -4.46 -7.68
N LEU A 113 5.99 -3.95 -7.39
CA LEU A 113 4.72 -4.66 -7.42
C LEU A 113 3.73 -3.90 -8.32
N PRO A 114 3.62 -4.24 -9.61
CA PRO A 114 2.54 -3.76 -10.48
C PRO A 114 1.28 -4.63 -10.36
N ASN A 115 0.10 -4.01 -10.28
CA ASN A 115 -1.16 -4.67 -10.59
C ASN A 115 -1.60 -4.31 -12.01
N ARG A 116 -1.58 -5.31 -12.89
CA ARG A 116 -1.98 -5.16 -14.31
C ARG A 116 -3.37 -5.71 -14.61
N THR A 117 -4.11 -6.10 -13.58
CA THR A 117 -5.44 -6.72 -13.71
C THR A 117 -6.53 -5.80 -13.18
N ALA A 118 -7.76 -6.01 -13.62
CA ALA A 118 -8.92 -5.27 -13.11
C ALA A 118 -9.25 -5.64 -11.65
N THR A 119 -8.82 -6.81 -11.18
CA THR A 119 -9.01 -7.25 -9.80
C THR A 119 -8.04 -6.49 -8.89
N PRO A 120 -8.51 -5.79 -7.84
CA PRO A 120 -7.60 -5.16 -6.90
C PRO A 120 -6.87 -6.23 -6.08
N ALA A 121 -5.58 -6.00 -5.81
CA ALA A 121 -4.82 -6.80 -4.87
C ALA A 121 -4.95 -6.17 -3.48
N ILE A 122 -5.50 -6.90 -2.51
CA ILE A 122 -5.84 -6.35 -1.20
C ILE A 122 -4.88 -6.87 -0.13
N GLN A 123 -4.28 -5.92 0.61
CA GLN A 123 -3.41 -6.15 1.77
C GLN A 123 -2.29 -7.17 1.51
N THR A 124 -1.59 -7.03 0.38
CA THR A 124 -0.42 -7.84 0.04
C THR A 124 0.66 -7.62 1.08
N LYS A 125 0.88 -8.62 1.93
CA LYS A 125 1.92 -8.68 2.93
C LYS A 125 3.23 -9.13 2.31
N LEU A 126 4.27 -8.33 2.49
CA LEU A 126 5.64 -8.69 2.14
C LEU A 126 6.33 -9.34 3.34
N THR A 127 6.95 -10.50 3.14
CA THR A 127 7.72 -11.19 4.19
C THR A 127 9.03 -11.74 3.64
N ILE A 128 10.15 -11.44 4.31
CA ILE A 128 11.46 -11.99 3.98
C ILE A 128 11.65 -13.29 4.75
N MET A 129 11.98 -14.36 4.01
CA MET A 129 12.15 -15.72 4.53
C MET A 129 13.56 -16.22 4.25
N ASN A 130 14.12 -17.00 5.17
CA ASN A 130 15.31 -17.80 4.96
C ASN A 130 14.95 -19.08 4.18
N GLY A 131 15.97 -19.76 3.64
CA GLY A 131 15.80 -21.01 2.90
C GLY A 131 15.29 -22.17 3.75
N ASP A 132 15.39 -22.08 5.07
CA ASP A 132 14.85 -23.03 6.05
C ASP A 132 13.37 -22.78 6.39
N GLY A 133 12.74 -21.75 5.79
CA GLY A 133 11.34 -21.40 6.03
C GLY A 133 11.13 -20.49 7.26
N CYS A 134 12.18 -20.10 7.98
CA CYS A 134 12.07 -19.12 9.05
C CYS A 134 12.03 -17.69 8.50
N GLN A 135 11.29 -16.79 9.17
CA GLN A 135 11.28 -15.38 8.80
C GLN A 135 12.62 -14.71 9.17
N VAL A 136 13.17 -13.89 8.28
CA VAL A 136 14.31 -13.02 8.59
C VAL A 136 13.82 -11.88 9.48
N GLN A 137 14.41 -11.77 10.68
CA GLN A 137 14.13 -10.70 11.63
C GLN A 137 15.43 -10.18 12.28
N PRO A 138 15.50 -8.87 12.61
CA PRO A 138 14.53 -7.84 12.27
C PRO A 138 14.56 -7.50 10.77
N ALA A 139 13.42 -7.08 10.22
CA ALA A 139 13.31 -6.56 8.87
C ALA A 139 12.45 -5.28 8.87
N ARG A 140 12.96 -4.21 8.27
CA ARG A 140 12.32 -2.89 8.20
C ARG A 140 11.76 -2.69 6.80
N PHE A 141 10.47 -2.41 6.71
CA PHE A 141 9.76 -2.23 5.44
C PHE A 141 9.35 -0.75 5.32
N GLY A 142 9.57 -0.15 4.15
CA GLY A 142 9.00 1.17 3.84
C GLY A 142 7.46 1.12 3.76
N ASP A 143 6.92 -0.02 3.34
CA ASP A 143 5.50 -0.37 3.40
C ASP A 143 5.40 -1.90 3.46
N LYS A 144 4.58 -2.45 4.36
CA LYS A 144 4.50 -3.89 4.59
C LYS A 144 3.23 -4.51 4.02
N HIS A 145 2.13 -3.76 3.93
CA HIS A 145 0.82 -4.26 3.52
C HIS A 145 0.27 -3.39 2.40
N VAL A 146 0.60 -3.78 1.18
CA VAL A 146 0.31 -2.98 -0.02
C VAL A 146 -1.02 -3.42 -0.62
N SER A 147 -1.91 -2.47 -0.90
CA SER A 147 -3.05 -2.69 -1.79
C SER A 147 -2.83 -1.95 -3.12
N LEU A 148 -3.27 -2.57 -4.22
CA LEU A 148 -3.07 -2.07 -5.58
C LEU A 148 -4.33 -2.21 -6.41
N PHE A 149 -4.78 -1.12 -7.01
CA PHE A 149 -5.82 -1.11 -8.03
C PHE A 149 -5.24 -1.32 -9.44
N LEU A 150 -6.12 -1.41 -10.44
CA LEU A 150 -5.73 -1.58 -11.84
C LEU A 150 -4.73 -0.49 -12.27
N GLY A 151 -3.59 -0.92 -12.82
CA GLY A 151 -2.56 -0.04 -13.37
C GLY A 151 -1.60 0.52 -12.31
N GLU A 152 -1.90 0.37 -11.02
CA GLU A 152 -1.03 0.87 -9.97
C GLU A 152 0.26 0.06 -9.85
N THR A 153 1.33 0.73 -9.44
CA THR A 153 2.61 0.10 -9.13
C THR A 153 3.13 0.63 -7.80
N ARG A 154 3.47 -0.27 -6.87
CA ARG A 154 4.17 0.08 -5.64
C ARG A 154 5.65 -0.29 -5.73
N LYS A 155 6.50 0.62 -5.25
CA LYS A 155 7.91 0.34 -4.96
C LYS A 155 8.09 0.31 -3.44
N VAL A 156 8.62 -0.79 -2.93
CA VAL A 156 8.89 -0.98 -1.49
C VAL A 156 10.37 -1.19 -1.28
N THR A 157 10.95 -0.48 -0.32
CA THR A 157 12.30 -0.76 0.17
C THR A 157 12.21 -1.61 1.43
N VAL A 158 12.97 -2.70 1.49
CA VAL A 158 13.10 -3.56 2.67
C VAL A 158 14.56 -3.60 3.09
N ARG A 159 14.83 -3.53 4.39
CA ARG A 159 16.18 -3.60 4.97
C ARG A 159 16.24 -4.64 6.06
N HIS A 160 17.29 -5.45 6.08
CA HIS A 160 17.57 -6.35 7.19
C HIS A 160 19.08 -6.53 7.38
N PRO A 161 19.54 -6.93 8.58
CA PRO A 161 20.93 -7.27 8.78
C PRO A 161 21.35 -8.43 7.87
N THR A 162 22.47 -8.30 7.16
CA THR A 162 22.97 -9.33 6.24
C THR A 162 23.28 -10.62 7.01
N THR A 163 23.77 -10.51 8.25
CA THR A 163 24.12 -11.66 9.11
C THR A 163 22.93 -12.51 9.57
N ARG A 164 21.69 -12.01 9.41
CA ARG A 164 20.45 -12.71 9.78
C ARG A 164 19.82 -13.49 8.61
N ALA A 165 20.39 -13.35 7.40
CA ALA A 165 19.91 -13.94 6.17
C ALA A 165 20.91 -14.98 5.64
N LYS A 166 20.44 -16.19 5.30
CA LYS A 166 21.28 -17.25 4.71
C LYS A 166 20.85 -17.69 3.30
N ALA A 167 19.59 -17.47 2.95
CA ALA A 167 19.05 -17.73 1.61
C ALA A 167 17.72 -16.97 1.47
N THR A 168 17.81 -15.66 1.26
CA THR A 168 16.67 -14.74 1.27
C THR A 168 15.71 -14.99 0.12
N ARG A 169 14.45 -15.18 0.47
CA ARG A 169 13.33 -15.20 -0.47
C ARG A 169 12.28 -14.19 0.00
N MET A 170 11.69 -13.47 -0.93
CA MET A 170 10.50 -12.68 -0.66
C MET A 170 9.28 -13.57 -0.82
N THR A 171 8.40 -13.58 0.16
CA THR A 171 7.07 -14.16 0.04
C THR A 171 6.02 -13.06 0.01
N LEU A 172 5.05 -13.24 -0.87
CA LEU A 172 3.88 -12.38 -0.99
C LEU A 172 2.64 -13.21 -0.69
N GLY A 173 1.67 -12.58 -0.03
CA GLY A 173 0.34 -13.15 0.18
C GLY A 173 -0.56 -12.05 0.73
N GLY A 174 -1.85 -12.15 0.49
CA GLY A 174 -2.81 -11.10 0.88
C GLY A 174 -4.20 -11.68 0.93
N TRP A 175 -5.20 -10.81 1.07
CA TRP A 175 -6.58 -11.23 1.17
C TRP A 175 -7.02 -12.09 -0.02
N ASN A 176 -6.79 -11.58 -1.23
CA ASN A 176 -7.03 -12.30 -2.49
C ASN A 176 -5.73 -12.51 -3.30
N VAL A 177 -4.56 -12.24 -2.72
CA VAL A 177 -3.28 -12.46 -3.41
C VAL A 177 -2.82 -13.88 -3.18
N THR A 178 -2.73 -14.64 -4.28
CA THR A 178 -2.21 -16.01 -4.30
C THR A 178 -0.78 -16.00 -3.76
N PRO A 179 -0.43 -16.86 -2.79
CA PRO A 179 0.90 -16.88 -2.23
C PRO A 179 1.97 -17.15 -3.29
N THR A 180 2.99 -16.30 -3.35
CA THR A 180 4.16 -16.50 -4.21
C THR A 180 5.46 -16.40 -3.42
N MET A 181 6.52 -16.96 -4.00
CA MET A 181 7.86 -16.93 -3.45
C MET A 181 8.85 -16.51 -4.53
N GLU A 182 9.38 -15.31 -4.37
CA GLU A 182 10.32 -14.69 -5.30
C GLU A 182 11.74 -14.82 -4.75
N LYS A 183 12.66 -15.18 -5.64
CA LYS A 183 14.09 -15.12 -5.34
C LYS A 183 14.58 -13.70 -5.59
N GLU A 184 15.50 -13.25 -4.74
CA GLU A 184 16.35 -12.11 -5.06
C GLU A 184 17.08 -12.39 -6.38
N ARG A 185 16.98 -11.45 -7.33
CA ARG A 185 17.70 -11.51 -8.61
C ARG A 185 18.90 -10.56 -8.59
#